data_AF-A0A150VZJ3-F1
#
_entry.id   AF-A0A150VZJ3-F1
#
_cell.length_a   1.000
_cell.length_b   1.000
_cell.length_c   1.000
_cell.angle_alpha   90.00
_cell.angle_beta   90.00
_cell.angle_gamma   90.00
#
_symmetry.space_group_name_H-M   'P 1'
#
loop_
_entity.id
_entity.type
_entity.pdbx_description
1 polymer ?
#
loop_
_entity_poly.entity_id
_entity_poly.type
_entity_poly.pdbx_seq_one_letter_code
_entity_poly.pdbx_strand_id
1 'polypeptide(L)'
;MSRQGSRDTAQELAVRRLLHASGLRYRVNVPVPGMPRRTIDIAFGPTKVAVFLDGCFWHGCPRHATQPKSNAEWWRTKLDKNMARDRETTEHLEALGWTVLRFWEHASTEEVSAAVRAAVAREKGNRFQARRREFVQDSKNHASE
;
A
#
# COMPACT_ATOMS: atom_id res chain seq x y z
N MET A 1 -2.76 -24.71 15.96
CA MET A 1 -2.24 -23.50 15.30
C MET A 1 -3.25 -23.08 14.24
N SER A 2 -3.87 -21.91 14.39
CA SER A 2 -4.88 -21.39 13.46
C SER A 2 -4.31 -21.32 12.04
N ARG A 3 -5.10 -21.77 11.06
CA ARG A 3 -4.79 -21.69 9.64
C ARG A 3 -4.90 -20.22 9.24
N GLN A 4 -3.84 -19.44 9.45
CA GLN A 4 -3.78 -18.05 9.01
C GLN A 4 -3.86 -18.04 7.48
N GLY A 5 -5.07 -17.74 6.99
CA GLY A 5 -5.31 -17.53 5.56
C GLY A 5 -4.44 -16.40 5.07
N SER A 6 -3.73 -16.63 3.97
CA SER A 6 -2.81 -15.65 3.40
C SER A 6 -3.53 -14.51 2.65
N ARG A 7 -4.86 -14.55 2.53
CA ARG A 7 -5.69 -13.63 1.73
C ARG A 7 -7.09 -13.50 2.33
N ASP A 8 -7.74 -12.35 2.10
CA ASP A 8 -9.10 -12.03 2.55
C ASP A 8 -9.26 -12.16 4.08
N THR A 9 -8.29 -11.65 4.82
CA THR A 9 -8.42 -11.57 6.29
C THR A 9 -9.63 -10.71 6.66
N ALA A 10 -10.22 -10.95 7.83
CA ALA A 10 -11.39 -10.20 8.29
C ALA A 10 -11.14 -8.68 8.29
N GLN A 11 -9.91 -8.27 8.61
CA GLN A 11 -9.48 -6.88 8.57
C GLN A 11 -9.37 -6.35 7.13
N GLU A 12 -8.76 -7.09 6.19
CA GLU A 12 -8.70 -6.71 4.77
C GLU A 12 -10.10 -6.47 4.20
N LEU A 13 -11.03 -7.41 4.47
CA LEU A 13 -12.42 -7.30 4.03
C LEU A 13 -13.14 -6.09 4.65
N ALA A 14 -12.89 -5.80 5.93
CA ALA A 14 -13.47 -4.64 6.61
C ALA A 14 -12.96 -3.31 6.03
N VAL A 15 -11.64 -3.17 5.82
CA VAL A 15 -11.04 -2.00 5.17
C VAL A 15 -11.63 -1.81 3.77
N ARG A 16 -11.71 -2.90 2.98
CA ARG A 16 -12.30 -2.89 1.63
C ARG A 16 -13.74 -2.39 1.62
N ARG A 17 -14.57 -2.85 2.57
CA ARG A 17 -15.97 -2.41 2.71
C ARG A 17 -16.06 -0.92 3.02
N LEU A 18 -15.27 -0.41 3.98
CA LEU A 18 -15.26 1.00 4.35
C LEU A 18 -14.82 1.90 3.18
N LEU A 19 -13.77 1.51 2.46
CA LEU A 19 -13.29 2.26 1.30
C LEU A 19 -14.33 2.29 0.17
N HIS A 20 -15.00 1.17 -0.09
CA HIS A 20 -16.07 1.09 -1.09
C HIS A 20 -17.30 1.93 -0.69
N ALA A 21 -17.73 1.84 0.58
CA ALA A 21 -18.81 2.66 1.12
C ALA A 21 -18.50 4.16 1.03
N SER A 22 -17.21 4.53 1.07
CA SER A 22 -16.73 5.90 0.88
C SER A 22 -16.67 6.35 -0.60
N GLY A 23 -17.17 5.54 -1.54
CA GLY A 23 -17.20 5.86 -2.97
C GLY A 23 -15.87 5.68 -3.70
N LEU A 24 -14.86 5.09 -3.06
CA LEU A 24 -13.57 4.84 -3.71
C LEU A 24 -13.61 3.55 -4.53
N ARG A 25 -12.97 3.60 -5.70
CA ARG A 25 -12.75 2.44 -6.57
C ARG A 25 -11.28 2.07 -6.55
N TYR A 26 -11.01 0.79 -6.35
CA TYR A 26 -9.67 0.23 -6.23
C TYR A 26 -9.62 -1.16 -6.88
N ARG A 27 -8.40 -1.64 -7.09
CA ARG A 27 -8.11 -3.03 -7.46
C ARG A 27 -7.47 -3.73 -6.26
N VAL A 28 -7.65 -5.03 -6.16
CA VAL A 28 -7.04 -5.84 -5.10
C VAL A 28 -6.03 -6.83 -5.70
N ASN A 29 -5.04 -7.23 -4.91
CA ASN A 29 -4.03 -8.23 -5.29
C ASN A 29 -3.36 -7.92 -6.64
N VAL A 30 -2.96 -6.66 -6.84
CA VAL A 30 -2.37 -6.20 -8.10
C VAL A 30 -0.88 -6.49 -8.12
N PRO A 31 -0.32 -7.14 -9.15
CA PRO A 31 1.13 -7.32 -9.26
C PRO A 31 1.86 -5.99 -9.23
N VAL A 32 2.95 -5.91 -8.45
CA VAL A 32 3.83 -4.75 -8.43
C VAL A 32 4.47 -4.60 -9.81
N PRO A 33 4.35 -3.44 -10.49
CA PRO A 33 4.93 -3.24 -11.80
C PRO A 33 6.43 -3.53 -11.79
N GLY A 34 6.93 -4.37 -12.69
CA GLY A 34 8.35 -4.78 -12.72
C GLY A 34 8.76 -5.82 -11.66
N MET A 35 7.87 -6.18 -10.73
CA MET A 35 8.09 -7.23 -9.71
C MET A 35 6.88 -8.18 -9.62
N PRO A 36 6.61 -9.02 -10.63
CA PRO A 36 5.35 -9.76 -10.76
C PRO A 36 5.10 -10.81 -9.67
N ARG A 37 6.14 -11.18 -8.91
CA ARG A 37 6.01 -12.08 -7.74
C ARG A 37 5.56 -11.36 -6.46
N ARG A 38 5.41 -10.04 -6.49
CA ARG A 38 4.96 -9.22 -5.36
C ARG A 38 3.63 -8.58 -5.73
N THR A 39 2.72 -8.50 -4.77
CA THR A 39 1.37 -7.98 -4.98
C THR A 39 1.07 -6.85 -4.02
N ILE A 40 0.39 -5.82 -4.51
CA ILE A 40 -0.21 -4.74 -3.73
C ILE A 40 -1.60 -5.21 -3.31
N ASP A 41 -1.91 -5.13 -2.02
CA ASP A 41 -3.20 -5.62 -1.48
C ASP A 41 -4.36 -4.76 -1.98
N ILE A 42 -4.22 -3.43 -1.92
CA ILE A 42 -5.19 -2.48 -2.46
C ILE A 42 -4.47 -1.40 -3.27
N ALA A 43 -4.82 -1.28 -4.55
CA ALA A 43 -4.19 -0.34 -5.48
C ALA A 43 -5.20 0.66 -6.06
N PHE A 44 -4.83 1.95 -6.00
CA PHE A 44 -5.52 3.06 -6.66
C PHE A 44 -4.70 3.56 -7.84
N GLY A 45 -4.83 2.89 -8.98
CA GLY A 45 -4.00 3.14 -10.17
C GLY A 45 -3.94 4.62 -10.62
N PRO A 46 -5.08 5.33 -10.80
CA PRO A 46 -5.05 6.71 -11.27
C PRO A 46 -4.30 7.68 -10.36
N THR A 47 -4.32 7.45 -9.05
CA THR A 47 -3.64 8.28 -8.05
C THR A 47 -2.29 7.72 -7.63
N LYS A 48 -1.89 6.58 -8.19
CA LYS A 48 -0.71 5.80 -7.79
C LYS A 48 -0.59 5.64 -6.26
N VAL A 49 -1.67 5.24 -5.59
CA VAL A 49 -1.61 4.89 -4.15
C VAL A 49 -1.62 3.37 -4.03
N ALA A 50 -0.62 2.82 -3.34
CA ALA A 50 -0.48 1.40 -3.03
C ALA A 50 -0.63 1.19 -1.52
N VAL A 51 -1.48 0.26 -1.13
CA VAL A 51 -1.73 -0.07 0.29
C VAL A 51 -1.37 -1.54 0.53
N PHE A 52 -0.60 -1.78 1.57
CA PHE A 52 -0.26 -3.10 2.07
C PHE A 52 -0.79 -3.29 3.50
N LEU A 53 -1.31 -4.47 3.79
CA LEU A 53 -1.82 -4.89 5.09
C LEU A 53 -0.92 -6.00 5.64
N ASP A 54 0.06 -5.61 6.45
CA ASP A 54 1.12 -6.47 6.94
C ASP A 54 0.69 -7.30 8.14
N GLY A 55 0.74 -8.62 8.00
CA GLY A 55 0.53 -9.56 9.10
C GLY A 55 1.57 -9.38 10.21
N CYS A 56 1.14 -9.24 11.47
CA CYS A 56 2.05 -8.92 12.58
C CYS A 56 3.12 -10.00 12.79
N PHE A 57 2.73 -11.25 12.61
CA PHE A 57 3.61 -12.40 12.78
C PHE A 57 4.68 -12.47 11.68
N TRP A 58 4.30 -12.25 10.41
CA TRP A 58 5.18 -12.46 9.25
C TRP A 58 6.16 -11.32 8.99
N HIS A 59 5.82 -10.13 9.46
CA HIS A 59 6.59 -8.91 9.24
C HIS A 59 7.27 -8.40 10.52
N GLY A 60 7.20 -9.15 11.63
CA GLY A 60 7.93 -8.84 12.86
C GLY A 60 7.42 -7.61 13.59
N CYS A 61 6.09 -7.50 13.75
CA CYS A 61 5.47 -6.37 14.41
C CYS A 61 6.07 -6.11 15.81
N PRO A 62 6.49 -4.87 16.13
CA PRO A 62 7.09 -4.55 17.44
C PRO A 62 6.21 -4.90 18.65
N ARG A 63 4.87 -4.94 18.47
CA ARG A 63 3.90 -5.22 19.53
C ARG A 63 3.63 -6.70 19.76
N HIS A 64 3.73 -7.52 18.71
CA HIS A 64 3.30 -8.93 18.74
C HIS A 64 4.37 -9.90 18.25
N ALA A 65 5.62 -9.45 18.08
CA ALA A 65 6.74 -10.28 17.69
C ALA A 65 7.08 -11.29 18.80
N THR A 66 6.27 -12.34 18.91
CA THR A 66 6.60 -13.50 19.73
C THR A 66 7.74 -14.22 19.03
N GLN A 67 8.96 -14.15 19.58
CA GLN A 67 10.07 -14.95 19.07
C GLN A 67 9.80 -16.41 19.42
N PRO A 68 9.56 -17.31 18.44
CA PRO A 68 9.42 -18.72 18.73
C PRO A 68 10.72 -19.23 19.35
N LYS A 69 10.60 -19.91 20.51
CA LYS A 69 11.75 -20.46 21.25
C LYS A 69 12.49 -21.55 20.46
N SER A 70 11.81 -22.19 19.51
CA SER A 70 12.37 -23.23 18.63
C SER A 70 12.75 -22.62 17.28
N ASN A 71 13.91 -23.00 16.72
CA ASN A 71 14.43 -22.51 15.43
C ASN A 71 14.57 -20.99 15.35
N ALA A 72 14.91 -20.33 16.47
CA ALA A 72 14.94 -18.87 16.59
C ALA A 72 15.82 -18.19 15.52
N GLU A 73 16.98 -18.76 15.20
CA GLU A 73 17.89 -18.24 14.17
C GLU A 73 17.27 -18.30 12.76
N TRP A 74 16.63 -19.41 12.42
CA TRP A 74 15.91 -19.56 11.17
C TRP A 74 14.75 -18.55 11.07
N TRP A 75 14.01 -18.35 12.15
CA TRP A 75 12.92 -17.38 12.21
C TRP A 75 13.41 -15.94 12.08
N ARG A 76 14.50 -15.57 12.76
CA ARG A 76 15.14 -14.25 12.60
C ARG A 76 15.55 -14.01 11.16
N THR A 77 16.33 -14.94 10.59
CA THR A 77 16.76 -14.85 9.18
C THR A 77 15.59 -14.74 8.21
N LYS A 78 14.47 -15.44 8.48
CA LYS A 78 13.27 -15.38 7.64
C LYS A 78 12.55 -14.05 7.76
N LEU A 79 12.38 -13.53 8.97
CA LEU A 79 11.76 -12.23 9.21
C LEU A 79 12.60 -11.10 8.59
N ASP A 80 13.92 -11.14 8.77
CA ASP A 80 14.84 -10.16 8.17
C ASP A 80 14.72 -10.15 6.65
N LYS A 81 14.63 -11.32 6.02
CA LYS A 81 14.39 -11.44 4.58
C LYS A 81 13.03 -10.88 4.15
N ASN A 82 11.98 -11.08 4.95
CA ASN A 82 10.67 -10.50 4.65
C ASN A 82 10.72 -8.97 4.72
N MET A 83 11.28 -8.42 5.80
CA MET A 83 11.44 -6.97 5.98
C MET A 83 12.31 -6.34 4.89
N ALA A 84 13.38 -7.01 4.47
CA ALA A 84 14.22 -6.55 3.36
C ALA A 84 13.44 -6.50 2.04
N ARG A 85 12.61 -7.53 1.76
CA ARG A 85 11.75 -7.56 0.58
C ARG A 85 10.66 -6.50 0.63
N ASP A 86 10.09 -6.23 1.81
CA ASP A 86 9.10 -5.17 1.99
C ASP A 86 9.70 -3.81 1.67
N ARG A 87 10.88 -3.53 2.21
CA ARG A 87 11.64 -2.30 1.96
C ARG A 87 11.93 -2.12 0.48
N GLU A 88 12.48 -3.14 -0.17
CA GLU A 88 12.78 -3.10 -1.61
C GLU A 88 11.52 -2.87 -2.45
N THR A 89 10.37 -3.43 -2.04
CA THR A 89 9.09 -3.20 -2.72
C THR A 89 8.61 -1.77 -2.58
N THR A 90 8.74 -1.21 -1.38
CA THR A 90 8.40 0.19 -1.10
C THR A 90 9.27 1.12 -1.94
N GLU A 91 10.59 0.96 -1.87
CA GLU A 91 11.56 1.79 -2.62
C GLU A 91 11.29 1.73 -4.14
N HIS A 92 11.00 0.53 -4.68
CA HIS A 92 10.68 0.36 -6.09
C HIS A 92 9.38 1.07 -6.50
N LEU A 93 8.33 0.97 -5.70
CA LEU A 93 7.06 1.64 -5.96
C LEU A 93 7.20 3.17 -5.86
N GLU A 94 7.90 3.66 -4.85
CA GLU A 94 8.19 5.09 -4.68
C GLU A 94 8.99 5.65 -5.85
N ALA A 95 9.98 4.91 -6.36
CA ALA A 95 10.74 5.28 -7.57
C ALA A 95 9.84 5.37 -8.82
N LEU A 96 8.75 4.60 -8.88
CA LEU A 96 7.73 4.67 -9.93
C LEU A 96 6.66 5.76 -9.69
N GLY A 97 6.83 6.56 -8.64
CA GLY A 97 5.95 7.65 -8.24
C GLY A 97 4.68 7.19 -7.55
N TRP A 98 4.70 6.02 -6.89
CA TRP A 98 3.60 5.58 -6.04
C TRP A 98 3.76 6.11 -4.62
N THR A 99 2.65 6.52 -4.02
CA THR A 99 2.54 6.67 -2.57
C THR A 99 2.29 5.30 -1.96
N VAL A 100 3.19 4.83 -1.10
CA VAL A 100 3.08 3.54 -0.42
C VAL A 100 2.58 3.73 1.01
N LEU A 101 1.50 3.02 1.37
CA LEU A 101 0.96 2.99 2.73
C LEU A 101 1.02 1.55 3.25
N ARG A 102 1.64 1.34 4.40
CA ARG A 102 1.73 0.04 5.07
C ARG A 102 1.05 0.10 6.42
N PHE A 103 0.15 -0.82 6.68
CA PHE A 103 -0.59 -0.90 7.95
C PHE A 103 -0.46 -2.30 8.52
N TRP A 104 -0.25 -2.39 9.82
CA TRP A 104 -0.23 -3.66 10.52
C TRP A 104 -1.63 -4.27 10.63
N GLU A 105 -1.70 -5.60 10.74
CA GLU A 105 -3.00 -6.29 10.83
C GLU A 105 -3.81 -5.93 12.10
N HIS A 106 -3.13 -5.41 13.12
CA HIS A 106 -3.74 -4.97 14.37
C HIS A 106 -4.21 -3.50 14.34
N ALA A 107 -3.93 -2.76 13.26
CA ALA A 107 -4.41 -1.39 13.11
C ALA A 107 -5.94 -1.36 12.96
N SER A 108 -6.57 -0.34 13.55
CA SER A 108 -8.03 -0.19 13.46
C SER A 108 -8.48 0.04 12.02
N THR A 109 -9.58 -0.59 11.62
CA THR A 109 -10.09 -0.53 10.26
C THR A 109 -10.47 0.89 9.85
N GLU A 110 -10.94 1.68 10.82
CA GLU A 110 -11.34 3.08 10.67
C GLU A 110 -10.13 3.97 10.40
N GLU A 111 -9.04 3.81 11.17
CA GLU A 111 -7.79 4.55 11.00
C GLU A 111 -7.16 4.26 9.64
N VAL A 112 -7.07 2.97 9.28
CA VAL A 112 -6.54 2.55 7.97
C VAL A 112 -7.38 3.17 6.85
N SER A 113 -8.70 3.05 6.91
CA SER A 113 -9.61 3.63 5.90
C SER A 113 -9.47 5.15 5.80
N ALA A 114 -9.40 5.85 6.94
CA ALA A 114 -9.24 7.30 6.98
C ALA A 114 -7.92 7.75 6.34
N ALA A 115 -6.81 7.10 6.70
CA ALA A 115 -5.49 7.40 6.15
C ALA A 115 -5.44 7.17 4.63
N VAL A 116 -5.99 6.05 4.15
CA VAL A 116 -6.07 5.74 2.72
C VAL A 116 -6.91 6.78 1.97
N ARG A 117 -8.08 7.16 2.51
CA ARG A 117 -8.95 8.19 1.91
C ARG A 117 -8.23 9.54 1.80
N ALA A 118 -7.53 9.94 2.86
CA ALA A 118 -6.77 11.19 2.88
C ALA A 118 -5.65 11.19 1.82
N ALA A 119 -4.87 10.11 1.72
CA ALA A 119 -3.82 9.97 0.72
C ALA A 119 -4.38 10.00 -0.71
N VAL A 120 -5.45 9.25 -0.98
CA VAL A 120 -6.10 9.25 -2.30
C VAL A 120 -6.64 10.63 -2.65
N ALA A 121 -7.25 11.35 -1.71
CA ALA A 121 -7.74 12.71 -1.94
C ALA A 121 -6.60 13.69 -2.26
N ARG A 122 -5.50 13.62 -1.50
CA ARG A 122 -4.30 14.42 -1.74
C ARG A 122 -3.72 14.19 -3.13
N GLU A 123 -3.51 12.93 -3.52
CA GLU A 123 -2.93 12.62 -4.83
C GLU A 123 -3.87 12.97 -6.00
N LYS A 124 -5.20 12.88 -5.82
CA LYS A 124 -6.16 13.44 -6.79
C LYS A 124 -5.96 14.94 -6.97
N GLY A 125 -5.82 15.67 -5.86
CA GLY A 125 -5.59 17.12 -5.87
C GLY A 125 -4.29 17.48 -6.58
N ASN A 126 -3.18 16.81 -6.25
CA ASN A 126 -1.87 17.00 -6.87
C ASN A 126 -1.96 16.81 -8.40
N ARG A 127 -2.58 15.72 -8.84
CA ARG A 127 -2.73 15.41 -10.27
C ARG A 127 -3.59 16.43 -11.00
N PHE A 128 -4.65 16.93 -10.36
CA PHE A 128 -5.49 17.99 -10.93
C PHE A 128 -4.71 19.29 -11.12
N GLN A 129 -3.91 19.68 -10.11
CA GLN A 129 -3.06 20.88 -10.20
C GLN A 129 -1.99 20.75 -11.28
N ALA A 130 -1.32 19.60 -11.37
CA ALA A 130 -0.31 19.35 -12.39
C ALA A 130 -0.87 19.50 -13.81
N ARG A 131 -2.01 18.85 -14.10
CA ARG A 131 -2.71 18.97 -15.40
C ARG A 131 -3.13 20.40 -15.74
N ARG A 132 -3.56 21.18 -14.75
CA ARG A 132 -3.91 22.60 -14.95
C ARG A 132 -2.70 23.45 -15.32
N ARG A 133 -1.53 23.19 -14.70
CA ARG A 133 -0.29 23.94 -15.00
C ARG A 133 0.20 23.67 -16.42
N GLU A 134 0.18 22.41 -16.83
CA GLU A 134 0.57 21.96 -18.19
C GLU A 134 -0.28 22.65 -19.27
N PHE A 135 -1.61 22.63 -19.13
CA PHE A 135 -2.52 23.28 -20.09
C PHE A 135 -2.29 24.80 -20.23
N VAL A 136 -2.01 25.50 -19.11
CA VAL A 136 -1.72 26.94 -19.13
C VAL A 136 -0.38 27.23 -19.83
N GLN A 137 0.60 26.33 -19.71
CA GLN A 137 1.91 26.48 -20.34
C GLN A 137 1.83 26.26 -21.86
N ASP A 138 1.10 25.24 -22.31
CA ASP A 138 0.88 24.96 -23.74
C ASP A 138 0.12 26.09 -24.44
N SER A 139 -0.89 26.66 -23.77
CA SER A 139 -1.69 27.78 -24.30
C SER A 139 -0.86 29.06 -24.50
N LYS A 140 0.16 29.29 -23.67
CA LYS A 140 1.07 30.45 -23.80
C LYS A 140 2.08 30.26 -24.93
N ASN A 141 2.55 29.03 -25.13
CA ASN A 141 3.48 28.70 -26.21
C ASN A 141 2.81 28.85 -27.58
N HIS A 142 1.54 28.43 -27.72
CA HIS A 142 0.80 28.52 -28.99
C HIS A 142 0.35 29.94 -29.38
N ALA A 143 0.35 30.90 -28.45
CA ALA A 143 -0.02 32.29 -28.71
C ALA A 143 1.18 33.19 -29.08
N SER A 144 2.39 32.61 -29.13
CA SER A 144 3.65 33.32 -29.37
C SER A 144 4.30 32.98 -30.73
N GLU A 145 3.62 32.17 -31.55
CA GLU A 145 3.94 31.87 -32.97
C GLU A 145 2.90 32.53 -33.88
#